data_AF-W7WEP7-F1
#
_entry.id   AF-W7WEP7-F1
#
_cell.length_a   1.000
_cell.length_b   1.000
_cell.length_c   1.000
_cell.angle_alpha   90.00
_cell.angle_beta   90.00
_cell.angle_gamma   90.00
#
_symmetry.space_group_name_H-M   'P 1'
#
loop_
_entity.id
_entity.type
_entity.pdbx_description
1 polymer ?
#
loop_
_entity_poly.entity_id
_entity_poly.type
_entity_poly.pdbx_seq_one_letter_code
_entity_poly.pdbx_strand_id
1 'polypeptide(L)'
;MVKQPLVFTMSDLMKYPSVSKFYFMECSGNGLTDWLKAASKTVQQTHGMLSCAQWTGIPVSTLLQEAGVMPGATWALAEGADGAAHARSIPMQKMLEDALIVYAANGEMLRPENGYPLRLFIPGWEGNVSIKWLRRIKLGDQPWNLRSETARYTDPMPDGKWRQFSFAMEPSRW
;
A
#
# COMPACT_ATOMS: atom_id res chain seq x y z
N MET A 1 12.87 7.08 12.84
CA MET A 1 14.32 6.97 12.57
C MET A 1 14.71 7.79 11.34
N VAL A 2 14.64 9.12 11.45
CA VAL A 2 15.00 10.08 10.38
C VAL A 2 15.79 11.22 11.02
N LYS A 3 16.70 11.84 10.26
CA LYS A 3 17.49 13.00 10.72
C LYS A 3 16.59 14.19 11.03
N GLN A 4 15.60 14.43 10.17
CA GLN A 4 14.62 15.50 10.35
C GLN A 4 13.19 14.98 10.07
N PRO A 5 12.30 14.99 11.07
CA PRO A 5 10.88 14.77 10.84
C PRO A 5 10.30 15.89 9.98
N LEU A 6 9.55 15.55 8.94
CA LEU A 6 8.92 16.49 8.03
C LEU A 6 7.40 16.42 8.12
N VAL A 7 6.75 17.56 7.91
CA VAL A 7 5.29 17.70 7.83
C VAL A 7 4.99 18.46 6.54
N PHE A 8 4.08 17.92 5.74
CA PHE A 8 3.74 18.47 4.44
C PHE A 8 2.26 18.84 4.38
N THR A 9 1.95 19.98 3.78
CA THR A 9 0.62 20.24 3.23
C THR A 9 0.50 19.63 1.84
N MET A 10 -0.72 19.51 1.30
CA MET A 10 -0.90 19.12 -0.10
C MET A 10 -0.19 20.09 -1.06
N SER A 11 -0.21 21.38 -0.76
CA SER A 11 0.50 22.39 -1.56
C SER A 11 2.02 22.20 -1.55
N ASP A 12 2.59 21.63 -0.48
CA ASP A 12 4.02 21.30 -0.45
C ASP A 12 4.32 20.08 -1.31
N LEU A 13 3.50 19.03 -1.19
CA LEU A 13 3.64 17.81 -1.99
C LEU A 13 3.54 18.09 -3.49
N MET A 14 2.60 18.95 -3.91
CA MET A 14 2.41 19.29 -5.34
C MET A 14 3.59 20.06 -5.96
N LYS A 15 4.59 20.50 -5.17
CA LYS A 15 5.82 21.13 -5.69
C LYS A 15 6.88 20.10 -6.10
N TYR A 16 6.79 18.85 -5.64
CA TYR A 16 7.76 17.82 -5.96
C TYR A 16 7.56 17.28 -7.39
N PRO A 17 8.65 16.83 -8.05
CA PRO A 17 8.53 16.12 -9.31
C PRO A 17 7.64 14.87 -9.16
N SER A 18 6.57 14.81 -9.95
CA SER A 18 5.66 13.67 -9.98
C SER A 18 5.96 12.74 -11.15
N VAL A 19 5.63 11.46 -10.99
CA VAL A 19 5.59 10.46 -12.04
C VAL A 19 4.16 9.98 -12.26
N SER A 20 3.84 9.58 -13.50
CA SER A 20 2.57 8.97 -13.86
C SER A 20 2.81 7.58 -14.45
N LYS A 21 2.29 6.53 -13.81
CA LYS A 21 2.51 5.13 -14.24
C LYS A 21 1.22 4.32 -14.21
N PHE A 22 1.06 3.41 -15.17
CA PHE A 22 -0.03 2.45 -15.17
C PHE A 22 0.31 1.28 -14.26
N TYR A 23 -0.52 1.06 -13.25
CA TYR A 23 -0.41 -0.09 -12.36
C TYR A 23 -1.79 -0.62 -12.02
N PHE A 24 -1.90 -1.94 -11.91
CA PHE A 24 -3.06 -2.55 -11.28
C PHE A 24 -2.89 -2.56 -9.76
N MET A 25 -4.02 -2.60 -9.06
CA MET A 25 -4.14 -2.85 -7.64
C MET A 25 -5.16 -3.95 -7.45
N GLU A 26 -4.80 -4.97 -6.69
CA GLU A 26 -5.65 -6.13 -6.42
C GLU A 26 -5.73 -6.39 -4.92
N CYS A 27 -6.92 -6.70 -4.42
CA CYS A 27 -7.11 -7.11 -3.05
C CYS A 27 -6.54 -8.53 -2.84
N SER A 28 -5.84 -8.79 -1.74
CA SER A 28 -5.44 -10.17 -1.39
C SER A 28 -6.62 -11.12 -1.14
N GLY A 29 -7.83 -10.58 -0.97
CA GLY A 29 -9.07 -11.36 -0.92
C GLY A 29 -9.72 -11.65 -2.28
N ASN A 30 -9.13 -11.24 -3.40
CA ASN A 30 -9.66 -11.54 -4.73
C ASN A 30 -9.68 -13.07 -4.95
N GLY A 31 -10.81 -13.63 -5.37
CA GLY A 31 -11.00 -15.09 -5.52
C GLY A 31 -11.27 -15.86 -4.23
N LEU A 32 -11.18 -15.22 -3.05
CA LEU A 32 -11.27 -15.92 -1.76
C LEU A 32 -12.58 -16.69 -1.55
N THR A 33 -13.69 -16.12 -2.03
CA THR A 33 -15.04 -16.74 -1.95
C THR A 33 -15.07 -18.13 -2.60
N ASP A 34 -14.25 -18.34 -3.61
CA ASP A 34 -14.23 -19.55 -4.44
C ASP A 34 -13.06 -20.49 -4.11
N TRP A 35 -12.23 -20.14 -3.12
CA TRP A 35 -10.98 -20.85 -2.80
C TRP A 35 -11.18 -22.33 -2.48
N LEU A 36 -12.23 -22.67 -1.72
CA LEU A 36 -12.53 -24.06 -1.35
C LEU A 36 -13.57 -24.72 -2.28
N LYS A 37 -14.46 -23.91 -2.85
CA LYS A 37 -15.56 -24.38 -3.70
C LYS A 37 -16.07 -23.23 -4.54
N ALA A 38 -16.33 -23.49 -5.82
CA ALA A 38 -17.03 -22.56 -6.70
C ALA A 38 -18.39 -22.16 -6.11
N ALA A 39 -18.54 -20.88 -5.81
CA ALA A 39 -19.72 -20.28 -5.18
C ALA A 39 -20.20 -19.05 -5.95
N SER A 40 -19.30 -18.35 -6.64
CA SER A 40 -19.60 -17.19 -7.46
C SER A 40 -20.18 -17.58 -8.82
N LYS A 41 -20.99 -16.69 -9.39
CA LYS A 41 -21.67 -16.89 -10.68
C LYS A 41 -21.06 -16.08 -11.83
N THR A 42 -20.28 -15.06 -11.53
CA THR A 42 -19.69 -14.15 -12.53
C THR A 42 -18.23 -13.86 -12.24
N VAL A 43 -17.47 -13.47 -13.27
CA VAL A 43 -16.07 -13.03 -13.12
C VAL A 43 -15.94 -11.80 -12.21
N GLN A 44 -16.96 -10.95 -12.18
CA GLN A 44 -16.99 -9.80 -11.27
C GLN A 44 -17.04 -10.24 -9.79
N GLN A 45 -17.68 -11.37 -9.50
CA GLN A 45 -17.76 -11.90 -8.12
C GLN A 45 -16.49 -12.65 -7.73
N THR A 46 -15.90 -13.41 -8.66
CA THR A 46 -14.66 -14.15 -8.40
C THR A 46 -13.44 -13.23 -8.38
N HIS A 47 -13.27 -12.40 -9.41
CA HIS A 47 -12.03 -11.64 -9.67
C HIS A 47 -12.24 -10.13 -9.77
N GLY A 48 -13.37 -9.59 -9.32
CA GLY A 48 -13.68 -8.15 -9.44
C GLY A 48 -12.99 -7.24 -8.43
N MET A 49 -12.24 -7.77 -7.46
CA MET A 49 -11.55 -6.96 -6.45
C MET A 49 -10.20 -6.42 -6.95
N LEU A 50 -10.19 -5.89 -8.17
CA LEU A 50 -9.01 -5.30 -8.81
C LEU A 50 -9.38 -4.07 -9.64
N SER A 51 -8.41 -3.22 -9.87
CA SER A 51 -8.53 -2.07 -10.77
C SER A 51 -7.18 -1.75 -11.41
N CYS A 52 -7.19 -1.10 -12.56
CA CYS A 52 -5.99 -0.56 -13.20
C CYS A 52 -6.23 0.92 -13.54
N ALA A 53 -5.26 1.76 -13.21
CA ALA A 53 -5.31 3.19 -13.47
C ALA A 53 -3.92 3.72 -13.76
N GLN A 54 -3.85 4.89 -14.40
CA GLN A 54 -2.66 5.71 -14.36
C GLN A 54 -2.61 6.42 -13.02
N TRP A 55 -1.61 6.12 -12.20
CA TRP A 55 -1.42 6.75 -10.89
C TRP A 55 -0.37 7.84 -11.00
N THR A 56 -0.72 9.03 -10.53
CA THR A 56 0.17 10.21 -10.51
C THR A 56 0.54 10.57 -9.08
N GLY A 57 1.84 10.63 -8.82
CA GLY A 57 2.35 10.82 -7.46
C GLY A 57 3.86 11.04 -7.39
N ILE A 58 4.36 11.16 -6.18
CA ILE A 58 5.77 11.44 -5.87
C ILE A 58 6.43 10.12 -5.44
N PRO A 59 7.61 9.77 -5.95
CA PRO A 59 8.38 8.66 -5.41
C PRO A 59 8.64 8.86 -3.91
N VAL A 60 8.31 7.86 -3.09
CA VAL A 60 8.51 7.93 -1.64
C VAL A 60 10.00 8.11 -1.31
N SER A 61 10.89 7.54 -2.13
CA SER A 61 12.34 7.72 -2.02
C SER A 61 12.78 9.18 -2.01
N THR A 62 12.15 10.05 -2.80
CA THR A 62 12.44 11.50 -2.82
C THR A 62 12.20 12.14 -1.45
N LEU A 63 11.05 11.86 -0.83
CA LEU A 63 10.69 12.43 0.47
C LEU A 63 11.53 11.82 1.61
N LEU A 64 11.85 10.53 1.52
CA LEU A 64 12.71 9.85 2.48
C LEU A 64 14.16 10.33 2.42
N GLN A 65 14.67 10.63 1.22
CA GLN A 65 15.98 11.23 1.04
C GLN A 65 16.05 12.60 1.73
N GLU A 66 15.02 13.42 1.56
CA GLU A 66 14.94 14.73 2.22
C GLU A 66 14.84 14.61 3.75
N ALA A 67 13.99 13.70 4.27
CA ALA A 67 13.90 13.46 5.71
C ALA A 67 15.22 12.92 6.31
N GLY A 68 16.08 12.33 5.47
CA GLY A 68 17.35 11.74 5.86
C GLY A 68 17.17 10.47 6.67
N VAL A 69 16.90 9.35 6.01
CA VAL A 69 16.80 8.02 6.66
C VAL A 69 18.04 7.72 7.52
N MET A 70 17.84 7.34 8.78
CA MET A 70 18.93 6.94 9.67
C MET A 70 19.38 5.50 9.36
N PRO A 71 20.68 5.18 9.54
CA PRO A 71 21.13 3.78 9.52
C PRO A 71 20.31 2.91 10.48
N GLY A 72 19.97 1.69 10.06
CA GLY A 72 19.16 0.75 10.84
C GLY A 72 17.65 0.90 10.67
N ALA A 73 17.15 1.93 9.98
CA ALA A 73 15.75 1.99 9.59
C ALA A 73 15.47 0.97 8.47
N THR A 74 14.86 -0.16 8.83
CA THR A 74 14.58 -1.28 7.92
C THR A 74 13.10 -1.43 7.59
N TRP A 75 12.22 -0.78 8.35
CA TRP A 75 10.75 -0.80 8.17
C TRP A 75 10.13 0.60 8.20
N ALA A 76 9.03 0.76 7.48
CA ALA A 76 8.17 1.93 7.50
C ALA A 76 6.74 1.54 7.87
N LEU A 77 6.18 2.19 8.88
CA LEU A 77 4.76 2.12 9.21
C LEU A 77 4.03 3.23 8.46
N ALA A 78 3.15 2.86 7.52
CA ALA A 78 2.25 3.78 6.84
C ALA A 78 0.87 3.75 7.50
N GLU A 79 0.32 4.91 7.84
CA GLU A 79 -0.94 5.04 8.60
C GLU A 79 -1.96 5.93 7.87
N GLY A 80 -3.19 5.43 7.79
CA GLY A 80 -4.36 6.19 7.34
C GLY A 80 -4.91 7.12 8.42
N ALA A 81 -5.72 8.08 8.00
CA ALA A 81 -6.44 9.03 8.85
C ALA A 81 -7.88 8.61 9.17
N ASP A 82 -8.36 7.50 8.62
CA ASP A 82 -9.72 7.02 8.81
C ASP A 82 -9.95 6.42 10.20
N GLY A 83 -11.23 6.27 10.59
CA GLY A 83 -11.61 5.74 11.90
C GLY A 83 -11.20 4.29 12.16
N ALA A 84 -10.92 3.51 11.10
CA ALA A 84 -10.34 2.17 11.25
C ALA A 84 -8.84 2.20 11.61
N ALA A 85 -8.20 3.37 11.49
CA ALA A 85 -6.77 3.58 11.69
C ALA A 85 -5.92 2.53 10.97
N HIS A 86 -6.30 2.19 9.73
CA HIS A 86 -5.62 1.13 8.99
C HIS A 86 -4.17 1.52 8.73
N ALA A 87 -3.27 0.60 9.03
CA ALA A 87 -1.85 0.83 8.93
C ALA A 87 -1.11 -0.46 8.58
N ARG A 88 0.02 -0.32 7.89
CA ARG A 88 0.86 -1.44 7.47
C ARG A 88 2.34 -1.12 7.59
N SER A 89 3.08 -2.13 8.04
CA SER A 89 4.54 -2.22 8.07
C SER A 89 5.03 -2.66 6.70
N ILE A 90 5.88 -1.85 6.09
CA ILE A 90 6.42 -2.04 4.74
C ILE A 90 7.94 -2.03 4.85
N PRO A 91 8.64 -3.05 4.30
CA PRO A 91 10.10 -3.04 4.24
C PRO A 91 10.64 -1.80 3.53
N MET A 92 11.70 -1.20 4.09
CA MET A 92 12.30 0.01 3.53
C MET A 92 12.81 -0.18 2.11
N GLN A 93 13.26 -1.38 1.75
CA GLN A 93 13.65 -1.71 0.38
C GLN A 93 12.51 -1.41 -0.61
N LYS A 94 11.28 -1.86 -0.31
CA LYS A 94 10.12 -1.61 -1.17
C LYS A 94 9.73 -0.13 -1.22
N MET A 95 9.83 0.57 -0.08
CA MET A 95 9.57 2.00 0.00
C MET A 95 10.53 2.84 -0.86
N LEU A 96 11.78 2.40 -1.01
CA LEU A 96 12.81 3.08 -1.78
C LEU A 96 12.82 2.70 -3.26
N GLU A 97 12.37 1.50 -3.60
CA GLU A 97 12.37 0.95 -4.96
C GLU A 97 11.32 1.63 -5.86
N ASP A 98 10.03 1.54 -5.51
CA ASP A 98 8.95 1.96 -6.41
C ASP A 98 7.67 2.45 -5.73
N ALA A 99 7.65 2.61 -4.40
CA ALA A 99 6.50 3.16 -3.70
C ALA A 99 6.21 4.62 -4.09
N LEU A 100 4.93 4.97 -4.18
CA LEU A 100 4.47 6.31 -4.57
C LEU A 100 3.54 6.92 -3.51
N ILE A 101 3.69 8.22 -3.26
CA ILE A 101 2.66 9.06 -2.64
C ILE A 101 1.78 9.62 -3.75
N VAL A 102 0.57 9.09 -3.87
CA VAL A 102 -0.34 9.34 -4.99
C VAL A 102 -1.45 10.30 -4.57
N TYR A 103 -1.72 11.28 -5.42
CA TYR A 103 -2.79 12.28 -5.25
C TYR A 103 -3.77 12.34 -6.43
N ALA A 104 -3.44 11.69 -7.55
CA ALA A 104 -4.29 11.64 -8.74
C ALA A 104 -4.31 10.25 -9.39
N ALA A 105 -5.43 9.94 -10.04
CA ALA A 105 -5.64 8.74 -10.82
C ALA A 105 -6.38 9.09 -12.12
N ASN A 106 -5.90 8.58 -13.26
CA ASN A 106 -6.46 8.81 -14.59
C ASN A 106 -6.62 10.31 -14.94
N GLY A 107 -5.63 11.13 -14.57
CA GLY A 107 -5.59 12.56 -14.87
C GLY A 107 -6.40 13.45 -13.93
N GLU A 108 -7.14 12.88 -12.98
CA GLU A 108 -7.95 13.63 -12.01
C GLU A 108 -7.49 13.36 -10.58
N MET A 109 -7.82 14.25 -9.65
CA MET A 109 -7.60 14.01 -8.23
C MET A 109 -8.26 12.71 -7.79
N LEU A 110 -7.67 12.03 -6.81
CA LEU A 110 -8.26 10.81 -6.24
C LEU A 110 -9.71 11.06 -5.84
N ARG A 111 -10.57 10.05 -6.06
CA ARG A 111 -11.91 10.06 -5.48
C ARG A 111 -11.85 9.85 -3.96
N PRO A 112 -12.81 10.34 -3.17
CA PRO A 112 -12.84 10.15 -1.73
C PRO A 112 -12.65 8.69 -1.30
N GLU A 113 -13.35 7.76 -1.93
CA GLU A 113 -13.28 6.32 -1.66
C GLU A 113 -11.92 5.68 -1.99
N ASN A 114 -11.13 6.34 -2.85
CA ASN A 114 -9.81 5.91 -3.27
C ASN A 114 -8.68 6.61 -2.50
N GLY A 115 -9.01 7.41 -1.48
CA GLY A 115 -8.05 7.99 -0.55
C GLY A 115 -7.76 9.47 -0.76
N TYR A 116 -8.66 10.25 -1.36
CA TYR A 116 -8.49 11.71 -1.47
C TYR A 116 -8.16 12.35 -0.10
N PRO A 117 -7.18 13.26 0.00
CA PRO A 117 -6.39 13.80 -1.11
C PRO A 117 -5.10 13.02 -1.41
N LEU A 118 -4.76 12.02 -0.60
CA LEU A 118 -3.45 11.38 -0.61
C LEU A 118 -3.51 9.91 -0.19
N ARG A 119 -2.84 9.05 -0.95
CA ARG A 119 -2.62 7.65 -0.58
C ARG A 119 -1.17 7.22 -0.77
N LEU A 120 -0.76 6.20 -0.05
CA LEU A 120 0.37 5.36 -0.43
C LEU A 120 -0.09 4.38 -1.53
N PHE A 121 0.78 4.16 -2.51
CA PHE A 121 0.60 3.16 -3.55
C PHE A 121 1.86 2.30 -3.66
N ILE A 122 1.71 0.98 -3.55
CA ILE A 122 2.79 0.00 -3.59
C ILE A 122 2.57 -0.92 -4.81
N PRO A 123 3.31 -0.72 -5.92
CA PRO A 123 3.11 -1.52 -7.12
C PRO A 123 3.38 -3.02 -6.89
N GLY A 124 2.49 -3.87 -7.43
CA GLY A 124 2.63 -5.33 -7.41
C GLY A 124 2.40 -6.00 -6.06
N TRP A 125 2.03 -5.25 -5.02
CA TRP A 125 1.70 -5.80 -3.71
C TRP A 125 0.20 -5.71 -3.44
N GLU A 126 -0.27 -6.48 -2.46
CA GLU A 126 -1.67 -6.51 -2.02
C GLU A 126 -2.23 -5.11 -1.74
N GLY A 127 -3.46 -4.84 -2.17
CA GLY A 127 -4.06 -3.51 -2.13
C GLY A 127 -4.17 -2.91 -0.73
N ASN A 128 -4.14 -3.73 0.32
CA ASN A 128 -4.19 -3.31 1.72
C ASN A 128 -2.90 -2.61 2.21
N VAL A 129 -1.74 -2.75 1.53
CA VAL A 129 -0.50 -2.01 1.86
C VAL A 129 -0.49 -0.64 1.21
N SER A 130 -1.34 -0.43 0.21
CA SER A 130 -1.55 0.87 -0.42
C SER A 130 -2.52 1.71 0.43
N ILE A 131 -2.01 2.30 1.50
CA ILE A 131 -2.79 2.99 2.53
C ILE A 131 -3.52 4.22 1.97
N LYS A 132 -4.84 4.26 2.11
CA LYS A 132 -5.69 5.42 1.75
C LYS A 132 -5.68 6.47 2.87
N TRP A 133 -5.94 7.72 2.50
CA TRP A 133 -5.99 8.86 3.43
C TRP A 133 -4.72 8.94 4.28
N LEU A 134 -3.57 8.81 3.61
CA LEU A 134 -2.27 8.68 4.25
C LEU A 134 -1.98 9.94 5.09
N ARG A 135 -1.67 9.75 6.37
CA ARG A 135 -1.29 10.85 7.29
C ARG A 135 0.11 10.76 7.83
N ARG A 136 0.72 9.57 7.86
CA ARG A 136 2.06 9.38 8.45
C ARG A 136 2.79 8.20 7.84
N ILE A 137 4.09 8.39 7.63
CA ILE A 137 5.07 7.31 7.43
C ILE A 137 6.09 7.40 8.57
N LYS A 138 6.16 6.37 9.40
CA LYS A 138 7.07 6.31 10.56
C LYS A 138 8.12 5.21 10.33
N LEU A 139 9.41 5.58 10.40
CA LEU A 139 10.49 4.61 10.23
C LEU A 139 10.89 3.93 11.54
N GLY A 140 11.12 2.62 11.47
CA GLY A 140 11.53 1.72 12.54
C GLY A 140 12.51 0.64 12.05
N ASP A 141 12.96 -0.21 12.97
CA ASP A 141 13.91 -1.31 12.75
C ASP A 141 13.25 -2.69 12.71
N GLN A 142 11.94 -2.76 12.96
CA GLN A 142 11.12 -3.96 12.97
C GLN A 142 9.68 -3.66 12.52
N PRO A 143 8.91 -4.66 12.05
CA PRO A 143 7.50 -4.48 11.77
C PRO A 143 6.70 -4.29 13.07
N TRP A 144 5.54 -3.63 12.96
CA TRP A 144 4.68 -3.33 14.11
C TRP A 144 3.75 -4.47 14.52
N ASN A 145 3.61 -5.51 13.69
CA ASN A 145 2.77 -6.68 13.94
C ASN A 145 1.32 -6.30 14.30
N LEU A 146 0.74 -5.38 13.52
CA LEU A 146 -0.61 -4.89 13.72
C LEU A 146 -1.65 -5.98 13.47
N ARG A 147 -2.92 -5.73 13.83
CA ARG A 147 -4.05 -6.64 13.52
C ARG A 147 -4.09 -7.02 12.03
N SER A 148 -3.80 -6.06 11.15
CA SER A 148 -3.74 -6.26 9.69
C SER A 148 -2.46 -6.95 9.19
N GLU A 149 -1.62 -7.45 10.09
CA GLU A 149 -0.38 -8.19 9.80
C GLU A 149 -0.31 -9.53 10.55
N THR A 150 -1.30 -9.79 11.42
CA THR A 150 -1.34 -10.93 12.35
C THR A 150 -2.66 -11.67 12.28
N ALA A 151 -3.77 -10.99 12.56
CA ALA A 151 -5.12 -11.59 12.55
C ALA A 151 -5.79 -11.55 11.18
N ARG A 152 -5.35 -10.64 10.31
CA ARG A 152 -5.80 -10.47 8.92
C ARG A 152 -4.58 -10.43 8.02
N TYR A 153 -4.78 -10.80 6.76
CA TYR A 153 -3.73 -10.78 5.73
C TYR A 153 -2.53 -11.65 6.11
N THR A 154 -2.86 -12.80 6.67
CA THR A 154 -1.95 -13.88 7.01
C THR A 154 -2.60 -15.16 6.50
N ASP A 155 -1.83 -16.02 5.87
CA ASP A 155 -2.37 -17.16 5.14
C ASP A 155 -2.22 -18.44 5.95
N PRO A 156 -3.29 -19.21 6.19
CA PRO A 156 -3.19 -20.49 6.86
C PRO A 156 -2.48 -21.50 5.96
N MET A 157 -1.52 -22.23 6.53
CA MET A 157 -0.72 -23.24 5.84
C MET A 157 -1.17 -24.66 6.24
N PRO A 158 -0.97 -25.68 5.38
CA PRO A 158 -1.38 -27.06 5.67
C PRO A 158 -0.77 -27.66 6.94
N ASP A 159 0.39 -27.16 7.39
CA ASP A 159 1.08 -27.59 8.62
C ASP A 159 0.57 -26.91 9.90
N GLY A 160 -0.52 -26.14 9.79
CA GLY A 160 -1.12 -25.40 10.92
C GLY A 160 -0.41 -24.09 11.26
N LYS A 161 0.65 -23.71 10.53
CA LYS A 161 1.28 -22.40 10.65
C LYS A 161 0.55 -21.35 9.83
N TRP A 162 0.92 -20.09 10.03
CA TRP A 162 0.41 -18.96 9.28
C TRP A 162 1.57 -18.23 8.60
N ARG A 163 1.46 -18.00 7.30
CA ARG A 163 2.38 -17.16 6.55
C ARG A 163 2.02 -15.70 6.79
N GLN A 164 2.96 -14.93 7.32
CA GLN A 164 2.83 -13.48 7.44
C GLN A 164 3.56 -12.79 6.29
N PHE A 165 3.17 -11.54 6.00
CA PHE A 165 3.86 -10.68 5.04
C PHE A 165 3.94 -11.28 3.62
N SER A 166 2.87 -11.96 3.19
CA SER A 166 2.64 -12.43 1.81
C SER A 166 2.25 -11.25 0.89
N PHE A 167 3.15 -10.27 0.80
CA PHE A 167 2.82 -8.99 0.19
C PHE A 167 2.64 -9.04 -1.33
N ALA A 168 3.49 -9.79 -2.02
CA ALA A 168 3.53 -9.77 -3.48
C ALA A 168 2.29 -10.46 -4.06
N MET A 169 1.63 -9.81 -5.01
CA MET A 169 0.57 -10.44 -5.80
C MET A 169 1.22 -11.28 -6.90
N GLU A 170 0.95 -12.59 -6.89
CA GLU A 170 1.49 -13.51 -7.88
C GLU A 170 0.85 -13.29 -9.27
N PRO A 171 1.56 -13.63 -10.36
CA PRO A 171 1.01 -13.53 -11.71
C PRO A 171 -0.27 -14.34 -11.85
N SER A 172 -1.33 -13.69 -12.33
CA SER A 172 -2.62 -14.31 -12.53
C SER A 172 -3.19 -14.04 -13.92
N ARG A 173 -4.03 -14.96 -14.41
CA ARG A 173 -4.77 -14.85 -15.67
C ARG A 173 -6.14 -15.48 -15.48
N TRP A 174 -7.19 -14.74 -15.80
CA TRP A 174 -8.59 -15.14 -15.63
C TRP A 174 -9.37 -14.88 -16.92
#